data_AF-A0A9P8C3E0-F1
#
_entry.id   AF-A0A9P8C3E0-F1
#
_cell.length_a   1.000
_cell.length_b   1.000
_cell.length_c   1.000
_cell.angle_alpha   90.00
_cell.angle_beta   90.00
_cell.angle_gamma   90.00
#
_symmetry.space_group_name_H-M   'P 1'
#
loop_
_entity.id
_entity.type
_entity.pdbx_description
1 polymer ?
#
loop_
_entity_poly.entity_id
_entity_poly.type
_entity_poly.pdbx_seq_one_letter_code
_entity_poly.pdbx_strand_id
1 'polypeptide(L)'
;MEEDDEEDGGLSLQRFSSASEQPPRMIADEGSDEGSDEEDEEDEAVSPTQMPTEMELRSITTGEADEELAGLYKTVKGCPCHGEHKSAPDITKAWEVPQKEGYQGKRLAIVEVAA
;
A
#
# COMPACT_ATOMS: atom_id res chain seq x y z
N MET A 1 26.15 -48.02 -27.76
CA MET A 1 26.02 -46.68 -27.16
C MET A 1 25.41 -45.83 -28.23
N GLU A 2 24.23 -45.33 -27.92
CA GLU A 2 23.43 -44.40 -28.71
C GLU A 2 24.20 -43.11 -28.93
N GLU A 3 24.19 -42.58 -30.15
CA GLU A 3 24.46 -41.16 -30.40
C GLU A 3 23.32 -40.64 -31.28
N ASP A 4 22.47 -39.90 -30.59
CA ASP A 4 21.16 -39.37 -30.90
C ASP A 4 21.35 -38.08 -31.73
N ASP A 5 20.99 -38.12 -33.02
CA ASP A 5 21.03 -36.97 -33.92
C ASP A 5 19.66 -36.28 -33.87
N GLU A 6 19.38 -35.59 -32.76
CA GLU A 6 18.19 -34.77 -32.58
C GLU A 6 18.37 -33.41 -33.29
N GLU A 7 17.44 -33.14 -34.19
CA GLU A 7 17.29 -31.92 -34.99
C GLU A 7 17.26 -30.63 -34.14
N ASP A 8 18.41 -29.99 -33.92
CA ASP A 8 18.49 -28.65 -33.29
C ASP A 8 18.10 -27.55 -34.32
N GLY A 9 16.82 -27.54 -34.71
CA GLY A 9 16.23 -26.61 -35.67
C GLY A 9 15.35 -25.54 -35.05
N GLY A 10 15.50 -25.24 -33.74
CA GLY A 10 14.45 -24.56 -32.98
C GLY A 10 14.68 -23.11 -32.56
N LEU A 11 15.92 -22.66 -32.34
CA LEU A 11 16.18 -21.39 -31.66
C LEU A 11 17.26 -20.57 -32.36
N SER A 12 16.84 -19.59 -33.16
CA SER A 12 17.74 -18.59 -33.76
C SER A 12 17.62 -17.24 -33.05
N LEU A 13 18.75 -16.58 -32.80
CA LEU A 13 18.77 -15.22 -32.24
C LEU A 13 18.27 -14.22 -33.28
N GLN A 14 17.05 -13.70 -33.08
CA GLN A 14 16.50 -12.63 -33.89
C GLN A 14 16.80 -11.27 -33.25
N ARG A 15 17.15 -10.28 -34.09
CA ARG A 15 17.25 -8.88 -33.65
C ARG A 15 15.90 -8.22 -33.86
N PHE A 16 15.39 -7.60 -32.80
CA PHE A 16 14.18 -6.79 -32.84
C PHE A 16 14.55 -5.32 -33.06
N SER A 17 13.76 -4.62 -33.87
CA SER A 17 13.94 -3.20 -34.11
C SER A 17 13.65 -2.40 -32.84
N SER A 18 14.49 -1.39 -32.57
CA SER A 18 14.33 -0.49 -31.44
C SER A 18 13.34 0.63 -31.78
N ALA A 19 12.52 1.03 -30.80
CA ALA A 19 11.64 2.19 -30.95
C ALA A 19 12.43 3.49 -31.23
N SER A 20 13.72 3.55 -30.85
CA SER A 20 14.60 4.69 -31.15
C SER A 20 15.02 4.79 -32.62
N GLU A 21 14.84 3.73 -33.41
CA GLU A 21 15.07 3.73 -34.85
C GLU A 21 13.86 4.25 -35.64
N GLN A 22 12.72 4.46 -34.98
CA GLN A 22 11.53 5.05 -35.59
C GLN A 22 11.51 6.57 -35.38
N PRO A 23 11.21 7.37 -36.41
CA PRO A 23 11.03 8.80 -36.24
C PRO A 23 9.87 9.08 -35.27
N PRO A 24 9.97 10.13 -34.42
CA PRO A 24 8.93 10.48 -33.47
C PRO A 24 7.61 10.75 -34.22
N ARG A 25 6.53 10.11 -33.78
CA ARG A 25 5.20 10.33 -34.33
C ARG A 25 4.55 11.49 -33.59
N MET A 26 4.06 12.49 -34.31
CA MET A 26 3.18 13.51 -33.73
C MET A 26 1.81 12.86 -33.49
N ILE A 27 1.33 12.89 -32.24
CA ILE A 27 -0.08 12.61 -31.95
C ILE A 27 -0.92 13.74 -32.56
N ALA A 28 -1.94 13.40 -33.32
CA ALA A 28 -2.94 14.37 -33.72
C ALA A 28 -3.74 14.76 -32.48
N ASP A 29 -3.88 16.05 -32.23
CA ASP A 29 -4.83 16.58 -31.25
C ASP A 29 -6.22 16.38 -31.85
N GLU A 30 -6.75 15.17 -31.70
CA GLU A 30 -8.15 14.88 -32.03
C GLU A 30 -9.00 15.51 -30.94
N GLY A 31 -9.40 16.75 -31.19
CA GLY A 31 -10.66 17.31 -30.71
C GLY A 31 -10.78 17.38 -29.19
N SER A 32 -10.49 18.55 -28.65
CA SER A 32 -11.20 19.08 -27.49
C SER A 32 -12.71 19.14 -27.83
N ASP A 33 -13.42 18.02 -27.65
CA ASP A 33 -14.88 17.94 -27.72
C ASP A 33 -15.45 17.64 -26.33
N GLU A 34 -16.46 18.43 -26.03
CA GLU A 34 -17.14 18.64 -24.78
C GLU A 34 -18.04 17.43 -24.43
N GLY A 35 -17.93 16.91 -23.20
CA GLY A 35 -19.04 16.23 -22.54
C GLY A 35 -19.12 14.70 -22.63
N SER A 36 -18.55 14.04 -21.63
CA SER A 36 -19.27 13.10 -20.77
C SER A 36 -18.41 12.86 -19.54
N ASP A 37 -18.59 13.74 -18.56
CA ASP A 37 -18.31 13.43 -17.17
C ASP A 37 -19.38 12.39 -16.77
N GLU A 38 -19.16 11.14 -17.16
CA GLU A 38 -19.76 10.02 -16.42
C GLU A 38 -18.98 9.99 -15.11
N GLU A 39 -19.61 10.61 -14.12
CA GLU A 39 -19.16 10.75 -12.75
C GLU A 39 -18.70 9.39 -12.24
N ASP A 40 -17.39 9.15 -12.27
CA ASP A 40 -16.74 8.05 -11.59
C ASP A 40 -16.80 8.39 -10.08
N GLU A 41 -18.00 8.25 -9.50
CA GLU A 41 -18.28 8.44 -8.06
C GLU A 41 -17.53 7.41 -7.18
N GLU A 42 -16.63 6.60 -7.75
CA GLU A 42 -15.84 5.59 -7.05
C GLU A 42 -14.49 6.13 -6.53
N ASP A 43 -14.06 7.34 -6.93
CA ASP A 43 -12.78 7.95 -6.52
C ASP A 43 -12.94 9.17 -5.57
N GLU A 44 -14.05 9.24 -4.82
CA GLU A 44 -14.12 10.18 -3.71
C GLU A 44 -13.13 9.77 -2.60
N ALA A 45 -12.13 10.61 -2.37
CA ALA A 45 -11.14 10.41 -1.32
C ALA A 45 -11.85 10.20 0.03
N VAL A 46 -11.76 8.98 0.57
CA VAL A 46 -12.32 8.64 1.88
C VAL A 46 -11.77 9.62 2.91
N SER A 47 -12.65 10.46 3.47
CA SER A 47 -12.27 11.42 4.50
C SER A 47 -11.51 10.70 5.62
N PRO A 48 -10.35 11.21 6.08
CA PRO A 48 -9.57 10.55 7.11
C PRO A 48 -10.45 10.35 8.36
N THR A 49 -10.36 9.17 8.98
CA THR A 49 -11.07 8.89 10.23
C THR A 49 -10.76 10.02 11.23
N GLN A 50 -11.79 10.68 11.74
CA GLN A 50 -11.62 11.74 12.72
C GLN A 50 -10.89 11.17 13.95
N MET A 51 -9.87 11.88 14.41
CA MET A 51 -9.15 11.50 15.62
C MET A 51 -10.13 11.49 16.80
N PRO A 52 -10.10 10.47 17.67
CA PRO A 52 -10.99 10.39 18.81
C PRO A 52 -10.82 11.59 19.74
N THR A 53 -11.94 12.10 20.25
CA THR A 53 -11.98 13.16 21.27
C THR A 53 -11.38 12.68 22.59
N GLU A 54 -11.04 13.60 23.49
CA GLU A 54 -10.43 13.24 24.79
C GLU A 54 -11.32 12.30 25.63
N MET A 55 -12.65 12.46 25.54
CA MET A 55 -13.60 11.56 26.22
C MET A 55 -13.58 10.14 25.61
N GLU A 56 -13.47 10.04 24.29
CA GLU A 56 -13.37 8.76 23.58
C GLU A 56 -12.03 8.08 23.87
N LEU A 57 -10.92 8.83 23.89
CA LEU A 57 -9.60 8.30 24.27
C LEU A 57 -9.64 7.62 25.64
N ARG A 58 -10.25 8.26 26.64
CA ARG A 58 -10.40 7.69 27.98
C ARG A 58 -11.25 6.43 27.97
N SER A 59 -12.33 6.43 27.20
CA SER A 59 -13.22 5.27 27.06
C SER A 59 -12.50 4.08 26.42
N ILE A 60 -11.75 4.32 25.33
CA ILE A 60 -10.99 3.28 24.62
C ILE A 60 -9.89 2.70 25.51
N THR A 61 -9.12 3.56 26.19
CA THR A 61 -7.97 3.14 27.02
C THR A 61 -8.37 2.50 28.37
N THR A 62 -9.64 2.60 28.76
CA THR A 62 -10.17 1.89 29.94
C THR A 62 -10.35 0.38 29.67
N GLY A 63 -10.49 0.00 28.40
CA GLY A 63 -10.61 -1.40 27.98
C GLY A 63 -9.32 -2.21 28.11
N GLU A 64 -9.44 -3.51 27.85
CA GLU A 64 -8.27 -4.40 27.73
C GLU A 64 -7.41 -3.98 26.54
N ALA A 65 -6.09 -3.99 26.74
CA ALA A 65 -5.13 -3.66 25.69
C ALA A 65 -5.00 -4.83 24.72
N ASP A 66 -4.80 -4.51 23.45
CA ASP A 66 -4.57 -5.49 22.39
C ASP A 66 -3.08 -5.85 22.31
N GLU A 67 -2.75 -7.04 22.82
CA GLU A 67 -1.39 -7.57 22.82
C GLU A 67 -0.89 -7.91 21.41
N GLU A 68 -1.78 -8.33 20.51
CA GLU A 68 -1.44 -8.65 19.12
C GLU A 68 -1.00 -7.37 18.40
N LEU A 69 -1.76 -6.29 18.57
CA LEU A 69 -1.48 -4.98 17.98
C LEU A 69 -0.13 -4.42 18.47
N ALA A 70 0.14 -4.54 19.78
CA ALA A 70 1.42 -4.16 20.34
C ALA A 70 2.58 -5.02 19.80
N GLY A 71 2.35 -6.32 19.58
CA GLY A 71 3.31 -7.24 18.98
C GLY A 71 3.61 -6.94 17.51
N LEU A 72 2.58 -6.62 16.72
CA LEU A 72 2.70 -6.21 15.33
C LEU A 72 3.55 -4.94 15.21
N TYR A 73 3.29 -3.94 16.06
CA TYR A 73 4.09 -2.72 16.09
C TYR A 73 5.56 -3.03 16.37
N LYS A 74 5.86 -3.85 17.38
CA LYS A 74 7.25 -4.24 17.72
C LYS A 74 7.94 -4.97 16.58
N THR A 75 7.21 -5.82 15.86
CA THR A 75 7.73 -6.56 14.71
C THR A 75 8.09 -5.62 13.56
N VAL A 76 7.19 -4.71 13.20
CA VAL A 76 7.43 -3.73 12.13
C VAL A 76 8.53 -2.75 12.52
N LYS A 77 8.53 -2.26 13.76
CA LYS A 77 9.61 -1.45 14.32
C LYS A 77 10.95 -2.18 14.23
N GLY A 78 11.01 -3.48 14.48
CA GLY A 78 12.25 -4.26 14.41
C GLY A 78 12.69 -4.65 12.99
N CYS A 79 11.86 -4.44 11.96
CA CYS A 79 12.18 -4.93 10.62
C CYS A 79 13.34 -4.12 10.00
N PRO A 80 14.40 -4.78 9.50
CA PRO A 80 15.50 -4.10 8.82
C PRO A 80 15.07 -3.42 7.51
N CYS A 81 13.91 -3.81 6.98
CA CYS A 81 13.29 -3.22 5.80
C CYS A 81 12.82 -1.76 6.02
N HIS A 82 12.57 -1.38 7.28
CA HIS A 82 12.14 -0.04 7.67
C HIS A 82 13.28 0.66 8.41
N GLY A 83 13.91 1.64 7.75
CA GLY A 83 15.14 2.30 8.22
C GLY A 83 15.01 3.14 9.50
N GLU A 84 13.80 3.33 10.00
CA GLU A 84 13.44 4.24 11.10
C GLU A 84 13.14 3.54 12.43
N HIS A 85 13.60 2.30 12.60
CA HIS A 85 13.42 1.52 13.84
C HIS A 85 13.92 2.22 15.12
N LYS A 86 14.89 3.13 15.00
CA LYS A 86 15.46 3.89 16.14
C LYS A 86 14.70 5.17 16.48
N SER A 87 13.97 5.75 15.53
CA SER A 87 13.16 6.96 15.75
C SER A 87 11.75 6.61 16.25
N ALA A 88 11.30 5.37 16.02
CA ALA A 88 10.03 4.88 16.51
C ALA A 88 10.06 4.67 18.06
N PRO A 89 9.08 5.19 18.81
CA PRO A 89 9.01 5.01 20.26
C PRO A 89 8.84 3.55 20.66
N ASP A 90 9.20 3.21 21.90
CA ASP A 90 8.79 1.93 22.49
C ASP A 90 7.39 2.07 23.06
N ILE A 91 6.56 1.04 22.93
CA ILE A 91 5.19 1.03 23.43
C ILE A 91 4.98 -0.10 24.43
N THR A 92 4.19 0.18 25.47
CA THR A 92 3.80 -0.79 26.51
C THR A 92 2.47 -1.44 26.17
N LYS A 93 1.50 -0.65 25.71
CA LYS A 93 0.12 -1.09 25.41
C LYS A 93 -0.39 -0.44 24.13
N ALA A 94 -1.33 -1.10 23.48
CA ALA A 94 -2.04 -0.61 22.31
C ALA A 94 -3.54 -0.88 22.44
N TRP A 95 -4.37 -0.01 21.90
CA TRP A 95 -5.82 -0.18 21.82
C TRP A 95 -6.29 0.18 20.42
N GLU A 96 -7.16 -0.65 19.85
CA GLU A 96 -7.78 -0.37 18.55
C GLU A 96 -8.81 0.75 18.70
N VAL A 97 -8.81 1.69 17.75
CA VAL A 97 -9.81 2.75 17.68
C VAL A 97 -11.04 2.20 16.94
N PRO A 98 -12.23 2.19 17.56
CA PRO A 98 -13.44 1.71 16.91
C PRO A 98 -13.70 2.48 15.60
N GLN A 99 -13.93 1.74 14.52
CA GLN A 99 -14.25 2.29 13.21
C GLN A 99 -15.73 2.10 12.87
N LYS A 100 -16.25 2.95 11.98
CA LYS A 100 -17.62 2.81 11.47
C LYS A 100 -17.75 1.49 10.69
N GLU A 101 -18.89 0.84 10.80
CA GLU A 101 -19.19 -0.36 10.01
C GLU A 101 -19.03 -0.07 8.51
N GLY A 102 -18.29 -0.92 7.80
CA GLY A 102 -18.01 -0.76 6.38
C GLY A 102 -16.82 0.16 6.05
N TYR A 103 -16.10 0.70 7.03
CA TYR A 103 -14.88 1.47 6.75
C TYR A 103 -13.78 0.56 6.17
N GLN A 104 -13.35 0.82 4.94
CA GLN A 104 -12.30 0.05 4.24
C GLN A 104 -10.92 0.71 4.26
N GLY A 105 -10.73 1.75 5.07
CA GLY A 105 -9.46 2.48 5.16
C GLY A 105 -8.47 1.89 6.18
N LYS A 106 -7.48 2.70 6.55
CA LYS A 106 -6.45 2.30 7.52
C LYS A 106 -7.04 2.20 8.93
N ARG A 107 -6.69 1.13 9.64
CA ARG A 107 -7.02 0.98 11.07
C ARG A 107 -6.17 1.91 11.91
N LEU A 108 -6.77 2.55 12.90
CA LEU A 108 -6.09 3.45 13.84
C LEU A 108 -5.97 2.79 15.20
N ALA A 109 -4.88 3.09 15.90
CA ALA A 109 -4.59 2.58 17.22
C ALA A 109 -4.09 3.70 18.13
N ILE A 110 -4.47 3.64 19.40
CA ILE A 110 -3.88 4.45 20.47
C ILE A 110 -2.81 3.62 21.14
N VAL A 111 -1.65 4.21 21.42
CA VAL A 111 -0.54 3.51 22.06
C VAL A 111 -0.09 4.25 23.32
N GLU A 112 0.27 3.49 24.34
CA GLU A 112 0.98 3.99 25.51
C GLU A 112 2.48 3.86 25.25
N VAL A 113 3.19 4.99 25.25
CA VAL A 113 4.63 5.05 25.00
C VAL A 113 5.39 4.77 26.31
N ALA A 114 6.42 3.93 26.23
CA ALA A 114 7.31 3.66 27.35
C ALA A 114 8.13 4.92 27.70
N ALA A 115 8.21 5.23 29.01
CA ALA A 115 8.93 6.39 29.55
C ALA A 115 10.44 6.18 29.65
#